data_AF-A0A8S3Y706-F1
#
_entry.id   AF-A0A8S3Y706-F1
#
_cell.length_a   1.000
_cell.length_b   1.000
_cell.length_c   1.000
_cell.angle_alpha   90.00
_cell.angle_beta   90.00
_cell.angle_gamma   90.00
#
_symmetry.space_group_name_H-M   'P 1'
#
loop_
_entity.id
_entity.type
_entity.pdbx_description
1 polymer ?
#
loop_
_entity_poly.entity_id
_entity_poly.type
_entity_poly.pdbx_seq_one_letter_code
_entity_poly.pdbx_strand_id
1 'polypeptide(L)'
;MQDYVTQYFEERYAAAGVRAEWAYNVCAGARRALDEPQLRLFCGTLLAALSEDVYWAHREAYHALKADLYRHARDGETITLEEFEKVAKSTFPLKSEVDIKNLSDVVRKQLKMKINHNVVNLDNLFLENEEGFDRLDIARELFRQRQLAQDKYIREIVAELGGRRASNKCISVDNLKRAFAIVDPAIDHIRMERNIRWAFSDQTSELNSISPIPLRTLVARLAAGNIERVGPRYKGMHRRTFYK
;
A
#
# COMPACT_ATOMS: atom_id res chain seq x y z
N MET A 1 -13.63 1.44 9.59
CA MET A 1 -14.58 0.80 8.65
C MET A 1 -15.61 -0.09 9.34
N GLN A 2 -15.20 -1.03 10.21
CA GLN A 2 -16.13 -1.92 10.91
C GLN A 2 -17.18 -1.18 11.75
N ASP A 3 -16.76 -0.18 12.51
CA ASP A 3 -17.65 0.63 13.35
C ASP A 3 -18.70 1.37 12.49
N TYR A 4 -18.26 1.95 11.38
CA TYR A 4 -19.14 2.62 10.43
C TYR A 4 -20.22 1.69 9.85
N VAL A 5 -19.84 0.49 9.38
CA VAL A 5 -20.81 -0.47 8.82
C VAL A 5 -21.77 -0.97 9.90
N THR A 6 -21.28 -1.16 11.13
CA THR A 6 -22.11 -1.54 12.28
C THR A 6 -23.14 -0.44 12.57
N GLN A 7 -22.69 0.81 12.72
CA GLN A 7 -23.55 1.97 12.95
C GLN A 7 -24.58 2.16 11.83
N TYR A 8 -24.18 2.04 10.57
CA TYR A 8 -25.09 2.13 9.42
C TYR A 8 -26.25 1.12 9.51
N PHE A 9 -25.96 -0.12 9.90
CA PHE A 9 -27.01 -1.14 10.05
C PHE A 9 -27.87 -0.91 11.29
N GLU A 10 -27.30 -0.42 12.39
CA GLU A 10 -28.03 -0.05 13.61
C GLU A 10 -29.01 1.09 13.37
N GLU A 11 -28.61 2.12 12.62
CA GLU A 11 -29.46 3.27 12.29
C GLU A 11 -30.56 2.91 11.29
N ARG A 12 -30.30 1.99 10.35
CA ARG A 12 -31.24 1.66 9.29
C ARG A 12 -32.22 0.54 9.63
N TYR A 13 -31.84 -0.39 10.50
CA TYR A 13 -32.66 -1.54 10.83
C TYR A 13 -32.78 -1.72 12.35
N ALA A 14 -33.99 -1.54 12.88
CA ALA A 14 -34.25 -1.67 14.32
C ALA A 14 -34.14 -3.12 14.83
N ALA A 15 -34.50 -4.11 14.01
CA ALA A 15 -34.49 -5.53 14.39
C ALA A 15 -33.09 -6.15 14.24
N ALA A 16 -32.59 -6.76 15.32
CA ALA A 16 -31.25 -7.38 15.36
C ALA A 16 -31.10 -8.55 14.35
N GLY A 17 -32.15 -9.36 14.16
CA GLY A 17 -32.13 -10.46 13.18
C GLY A 17 -31.91 -9.97 11.75
N VAL A 18 -32.58 -8.88 11.38
CA VAL A 18 -32.44 -8.26 10.04
C VAL A 18 -31.02 -7.69 9.86
N ARG A 19 -30.45 -7.06 10.90
CA ARG A 19 -29.05 -6.60 10.87
C ARG A 19 -28.08 -7.76 10.63
N ALA A 20 -28.27 -8.89 11.33
CA ALA A 20 -27.42 -10.06 11.17
C ALA A 20 -27.50 -10.65 9.75
N GLU A 21 -28.70 -10.74 9.17
CA GLU A 21 -28.89 -11.19 7.79
C GLU A 21 -28.18 -10.27 6.78
N TRP A 22 -28.32 -8.95 6.92
CA TRP A 22 -27.62 -8.00 6.05
C TRP A 22 -26.11 -8.04 6.20
N ALA A 23 -25.60 -8.12 7.43
CA ALA A 23 -24.17 -8.27 7.68
C ALA A 23 -23.62 -9.56 7.05
N TYR A 24 -24.36 -10.67 7.16
CA TYR A 24 -24.03 -11.93 6.49
C TYR A 24 -24.01 -11.77 4.98
N ASN A 25 -25.05 -11.16 4.39
CA ASN A 25 -25.16 -10.96 2.95
C ASN A 25 -24.04 -10.06 2.40
N VAL A 26 -23.67 -8.98 3.10
CA VAL A 26 -22.54 -8.12 2.73
C VAL A 26 -21.23 -8.91 2.79
N CYS A 27 -20.98 -9.66 3.87
CA CYS A 27 -19.78 -10.48 3.98
C CYS A 27 -19.72 -11.56 2.89
N ALA A 28 -20.85 -12.24 2.62
CA ALA A 28 -20.93 -13.29 1.61
C ALA A 28 -20.75 -12.73 0.19
N GLY A 29 -21.39 -11.60 -0.12
CA GLY A 29 -21.24 -10.90 -1.38
C GLY A 29 -19.81 -10.43 -1.62
N ALA A 30 -19.20 -9.77 -0.62
CA ALA A 30 -17.83 -9.28 -0.70
C ALA A 30 -16.81 -10.43 -0.87
N ARG A 31 -17.04 -11.59 -0.22
CA ARG A 31 -16.19 -12.79 -0.40
C ARG A 31 -16.31 -13.42 -1.78
N ARG A 32 -17.45 -13.29 -2.46
CA ARG A 32 -17.65 -13.83 -3.82
C ARG A 32 -17.00 -12.98 -4.91
N ALA A 33 -16.76 -11.71 -4.63
CA ALA A 33 -16.19 -10.75 -5.58
C ALA A 33 -14.76 -10.30 -5.16
N LEU A 34 -13.99 -11.20 -4.55
CA LEU A 34 -12.61 -10.92 -4.13
C LEU A 34 -11.63 -10.80 -5.30
N ASP A 35 -12.04 -11.14 -6.52
CA ASP A 35 -11.31 -10.84 -7.75
C ASP A 35 -11.21 -9.32 -7.99
N GLU A 36 -12.22 -8.56 -7.57
CA GLU A 36 -12.21 -7.11 -7.62
C GLU A 36 -11.34 -6.50 -6.49
N PRO A 37 -10.27 -5.75 -6.81
CA PRO A 37 -9.34 -5.21 -5.81
C PRO A 37 -10.01 -4.33 -4.75
N GLN A 38 -11.01 -3.54 -5.14
CA GLN A 38 -11.75 -2.64 -4.24
C GLN A 38 -12.57 -3.43 -3.21
N LEU A 39 -13.26 -4.48 -3.65
CA LEU A 39 -14.05 -5.33 -2.76
C LEU A 39 -13.15 -6.17 -1.88
N ARG A 40 -11.97 -6.55 -2.35
CA ARG A 40 -10.93 -7.18 -1.52
C ARG A 40 -10.42 -6.24 -0.44
N LEU A 41 -10.15 -4.98 -0.78
CA LEU A 41 -9.73 -3.94 0.17
C LEU A 41 -10.84 -3.67 1.21
N PHE A 42 -12.06 -3.44 0.77
CA PHE A 42 -13.24 -3.25 1.64
C PHE A 42 -13.49 -4.45 2.55
N CYS A 43 -13.53 -5.66 2.01
CA CYS A 43 -13.76 -6.88 2.79
C CYS A 43 -12.63 -7.13 3.78
N GLY A 44 -11.39 -6.89 3.36
CA GLY A 44 -10.20 -7.01 4.20
C GLY A 44 -10.23 -6.04 5.38
N THR A 45 -10.56 -4.77 5.14
CA THR A 45 -10.65 -3.76 6.21
C THR A 45 -11.86 -3.97 7.12
N LEU A 46 -13.01 -4.35 6.55
CA LEU A 46 -14.23 -4.67 7.31
C LEU A 46 -14.00 -5.82 8.30
N LEU A 47 -13.25 -6.84 7.89
CA LEU A 47 -12.95 -8.02 8.72
C LEU A 47 -11.67 -7.86 9.57
N ALA A 48 -11.10 -6.65 9.64
CA ALA A 48 -9.82 -6.37 10.29
C ALA A 48 -8.65 -7.27 9.80
N ALA A 49 -8.80 -7.86 8.62
CA ALA A 49 -7.78 -8.67 7.96
C ALA A 49 -6.78 -7.83 7.16
N LEU A 50 -7.08 -6.55 6.94
CA LEU A 50 -6.24 -5.56 6.28
C LEU A 50 -6.34 -4.23 7.02
N SER A 51 -5.23 -3.49 7.14
CA SER A 51 -5.25 -2.14 7.72
C SER A 51 -6.06 -1.20 6.83
N GLU A 52 -6.93 -0.40 7.44
CA GLU A 52 -7.64 0.68 6.76
C GLU A 52 -6.68 1.74 6.21
N ASP A 53 -5.50 1.90 6.81
CA ASP A 53 -4.47 2.81 6.32
C ASP A 53 -4.02 2.48 4.89
N VAL A 54 -4.17 1.22 4.44
CA VAL A 54 -3.86 0.82 3.06
C VAL A 54 -4.78 1.53 2.08
N TYR A 55 -6.06 1.68 2.42
CA TYR A 55 -7.05 2.39 1.61
C TYR A 55 -6.72 3.89 1.54
N TRP A 56 -6.47 4.50 2.70
CA TRP A 56 -6.16 5.93 2.77
C TRP A 56 -4.84 6.29 2.10
N ALA A 57 -3.80 5.48 2.29
CA ALA A 57 -2.50 5.70 1.64
C ALA A 57 -2.59 5.59 0.11
N HIS A 58 -3.46 4.72 -0.42
CA HIS A 58 -3.67 4.65 -1.86
C HIS A 58 -4.26 5.96 -2.41
N ARG A 59 -5.30 6.48 -1.75
CA ARG A 59 -5.92 7.77 -2.10
C ARG A 59 -4.94 8.92 -1.98
N GLU A 60 -4.16 8.95 -0.89
CA GLU A 60 -3.16 9.98 -0.64
C GLU A 60 -2.11 10.01 -1.76
N ALA A 61 -1.60 8.85 -2.18
CA ALA A 61 -0.65 8.76 -3.29
C ALA A 61 -1.25 9.28 -4.61
N TYR A 62 -2.50 8.92 -4.91
CA TYR A 62 -3.21 9.42 -6.10
C TYR A 62 -3.39 10.94 -6.05
N HIS A 63 -3.86 11.49 -4.93
CA HIS A 63 -4.07 12.92 -4.77
C HIS A 63 -2.76 13.71 -4.77
N ALA A 64 -1.68 13.18 -4.20
CA ALA A 64 -0.35 13.78 -4.25
C ALA A 64 0.13 13.93 -5.70
N LEU A 65 0.04 12.85 -6.50
CA LEU A 65 0.39 12.89 -7.92
C LEU A 65 -0.50 13.90 -8.68
N LYS A 66 -1.82 13.86 -8.46
CA LYS A 66 -2.76 14.80 -9.09
C LYS A 66 -2.36 16.25 -8.77
N ALA A 67 -2.18 16.58 -7.49
CA ALA A 67 -1.84 17.92 -7.06
C ALA A 67 -0.51 18.41 -7.64
N ASP A 68 0.53 17.55 -7.67
CA ASP A 68 1.83 17.91 -8.20
C ASP A 68 1.81 18.12 -9.72
N LEU A 69 1.00 17.35 -10.46
CA LEU A 69 0.82 17.53 -11.91
C LEU A 69 0.09 18.84 -12.23
N TYR A 70 -0.99 19.16 -11.52
CA TYR A 70 -1.71 20.43 -11.70
C TYR A 70 -0.83 21.63 -11.33
N ARG A 71 0.04 21.51 -10.31
CA ARG A 71 1.01 22.56 -9.98
C ARG A 71 2.05 22.77 -11.09
N HIS A 72 2.32 21.74 -11.89
CA HIS A 72 3.26 21.80 -13.01
C HIS A 72 2.63 22.32 -14.30
N ALA A 73 1.32 22.13 -14.48
CA ALA A 73 0.58 22.60 -15.65
C ALA A 73 0.56 24.13 -15.70
N ARG A 74 1.22 24.73 -16.71
CA ARG A 74 1.33 26.19 -16.83
C ARG A 74 0.01 26.85 -17.23
N ASP A 75 -0.78 26.15 -18.02
CA ASP A 75 -2.12 26.53 -18.45
C ASP A 75 -3.21 26.02 -17.49
N GLY A 76 -2.83 25.28 -16.46
CA GLY A 76 -3.75 24.69 -15.48
C GLY A 76 -4.38 23.36 -15.89
N GLU A 77 -4.19 22.90 -17.13
CA GLU A 77 -4.95 21.77 -17.68
C GLU A 77 -4.08 20.73 -18.42
N THR A 78 -2.92 21.13 -18.94
CA THR A 78 -2.10 20.24 -19.77
C THR A 78 -0.63 20.21 -19.37
N ILE A 79 -0.02 19.05 -19.62
CA ILE A 79 1.42 18.81 -19.49
C ILE A 79 1.89 17.89 -20.61
N THR A 80 3.19 17.86 -20.87
CA THR A 80 3.80 16.84 -21.72
C THR A 80 4.01 15.52 -20.96
N LEU A 81 4.16 14.40 -21.68
CA LEU A 81 4.47 13.13 -21.04
C LEU A 81 5.84 13.12 -20.35
N GLU A 82 6.82 13.87 -20.88
CA GLU A 82 8.12 14.02 -20.22
C GLU A 82 7.98 14.75 -18.87
N GLU A 83 7.15 15.80 -18.83
CA GLU A 83 6.81 16.49 -17.59
C GLU A 83 6.06 15.56 -16.63
N PHE A 84 5.12 14.75 -17.12
CA PHE A 84 4.45 13.72 -16.32
C PHE A 84 5.46 12.78 -15.65
N GLU A 85 6.40 12.21 -16.42
CA GLU A 85 7.42 11.30 -15.89
C GLU A 85 8.29 11.98 -14.83
N LYS A 86 8.71 13.21 -15.09
CA LYS A 86 9.52 14.01 -14.16
C LYS A 86 8.77 14.29 -12.86
N VAL A 87 7.50 14.71 -12.94
CA VAL A 87 6.66 14.99 -11.78
C VAL A 87 6.37 13.70 -11.01
N ALA A 88 6.01 12.60 -11.70
CA ALA A 88 5.78 11.30 -11.07
C ALA A 88 7.03 10.79 -10.34
N LYS A 89 8.22 10.98 -10.93
CA LYS A 89 9.49 10.62 -10.29
C LYS A 89 9.79 11.48 -9.06
N SER A 90 9.47 12.77 -9.11
CA SER A 90 9.62 13.69 -7.97
C SER A 90 8.63 13.35 -6.85
N THR A 91 7.39 13.01 -7.20
CA THR A 91 6.33 12.63 -6.25
C THR A 91 6.68 11.30 -5.58
N PHE A 92 7.27 10.36 -6.33
CA PHE A 92 7.57 9.01 -5.87
C PHE A 92 9.06 8.67 -6.06
N PRO A 93 9.95 9.22 -5.21
CA PRO A 93 11.40 9.11 -5.39
C PRO A 93 11.92 7.67 -5.34
N LEU A 94 11.19 6.75 -4.68
CA LEU A 94 11.56 5.34 -4.54
C LEU A 94 11.12 4.46 -5.73
N LYS A 95 10.27 4.96 -6.63
CA LYS A 95 9.87 4.19 -7.82
C LYS A 95 11.03 4.08 -8.80
N SER A 96 11.16 2.93 -9.44
CA SER A 96 12.18 2.72 -10.47
C SER A 96 11.80 3.46 -11.77
N GLU A 97 12.77 3.72 -12.65
CA GLU A 97 12.46 4.31 -13.97
C GLU A 97 11.48 3.43 -14.77
N VAL A 98 11.56 2.11 -14.61
CA VAL A 98 10.61 1.18 -15.23
C VAL A 98 9.19 1.38 -14.71
N ASP A 99 9.01 1.58 -13.40
CA ASP A 99 7.69 1.84 -12.81
C ASP A 99 7.13 3.19 -13.29
N ILE A 100 7.98 4.21 -13.44
CA ILE A 100 7.58 5.52 -13.97
C ILE A 100 7.18 5.42 -15.46
N LYS A 101 7.92 4.65 -16.27
CA LYS A 101 7.53 4.37 -17.66
C LYS A 101 6.22 3.61 -17.75
N ASN A 102 6.01 2.59 -16.91
CA ASN A 102 4.74 1.86 -16.87
C ASN A 102 3.55 2.79 -16.52
N LEU A 103 3.72 3.74 -15.60
CA LEU A 103 2.68 4.75 -15.33
C LEU A 103 2.38 5.59 -16.57
N SER A 104 3.41 5.99 -17.30
CA SER A 104 3.29 6.80 -18.51
C SER A 104 2.59 6.05 -19.65
N ASP A 105 2.86 4.74 -19.78
CA ASP A 105 2.17 3.87 -20.73
C ASP A 105 0.67 3.72 -20.37
N VAL A 106 0.38 3.62 -19.07
CA VAL A 106 -1.01 3.62 -18.57
C VAL A 106 -1.71 4.94 -18.87
N VAL A 107 -1.06 6.08 -18.66
CA VAL A 107 -1.60 7.40 -19.05
C VAL A 107 -1.91 7.44 -20.55
N ARG A 108 -0.97 7.02 -21.40
CA ARG A 108 -1.17 6.97 -22.86
C ARG A 108 -2.38 6.12 -23.23
N LYS A 109 -2.54 4.94 -22.61
CA LYS A 109 -3.66 4.03 -22.86
C LYS A 109 -4.98 4.63 -22.39
N GLN A 110 -5.03 5.14 -21.17
CA GLN A 110 -6.24 5.70 -20.56
C GLN A 110 -6.77 6.88 -21.38
N LEU A 111 -5.87 7.76 -21.83
CA LEU A 111 -6.20 8.91 -22.68
C LEU A 111 -6.32 8.56 -24.17
N LYS A 112 -6.15 7.29 -24.56
CA LYS A 112 -6.18 6.82 -25.95
C LYS A 112 -5.28 7.66 -26.88
N MET A 113 -4.09 8.01 -26.40
CA MET A 113 -3.15 8.88 -27.09
C MET A 113 -2.59 8.20 -28.34
N LYS A 114 -2.47 8.95 -29.43
CA LYS A 114 -1.76 8.50 -30.64
C LYS A 114 -0.25 8.51 -30.38
N ILE A 115 0.51 7.71 -31.13
CA ILE A 115 1.98 7.55 -30.98
C ILE A 115 2.72 8.90 -31.02
N ASN A 116 2.26 9.84 -31.85
CA ASN A 116 2.89 11.15 -32.02
C ASN A 116 2.31 12.24 -31.09
N HIS A 117 1.34 11.89 -30.24
CA HIS A 117 0.76 12.82 -29.29
C HIS A 117 1.47 12.71 -27.95
N ASN A 118 1.99 13.82 -27.45
CA ASN A 118 2.73 13.89 -26.18
C ASN A 118 2.08 14.80 -25.15
N VAL A 119 0.96 15.44 -25.48
CA VAL A 119 0.20 16.26 -24.54
C VAL A 119 -0.77 15.38 -23.75
N VAL A 120 -0.74 15.53 -22.44
CA VAL A 120 -1.59 14.88 -21.45
C VAL A 120 -2.57 15.94 -20.95
N ASN A 121 -3.87 15.70 -21.13
CA ASN A 121 -4.91 16.54 -20.55
C ASN A 121 -5.26 15.99 -19.17
N LEU A 122 -5.04 16.80 -18.12
CA LEU A 122 -5.17 16.38 -16.72
C LEU A 122 -6.63 16.21 -16.29
N ASP A 123 -7.55 17.03 -16.82
CA ASP A 123 -8.97 16.89 -16.53
C ASP A 123 -9.49 15.52 -16.99
N ASN A 124 -9.16 15.13 -18.22
CA ASN A 124 -9.53 13.82 -18.77
C ASN A 124 -8.79 12.67 -18.07
N LEU A 125 -7.55 12.87 -17.62
CA LEU A 125 -6.78 11.83 -16.92
C LEU A 125 -7.40 11.53 -15.54
N PHE A 126 -7.94 12.56 -14.89
CA PHE A 126 -8.48 12.49 -13.53
C PHE A 126 -10.01 12.61 -13.48
N LEU A 127 -10.68 12.45 -14.62
CA LEU A 127 -12.14 12.45 -14.71
C LEU A 127 -12.68 11.15 -14.11
N GLU A 128 -13.24 11.24 -12.90
CA GLU A 128 -13.89 10.13 -12.23
C GLU A 128 -15.26 9.88 -12.87
N ASN A 129 -15.52 8.63 -13.27
CA ASN A 129 -16.85 8.20 -13.69
C ASN A 129 -17.71 7.83 -12.46
N GLU A 130 -18.95 7.39 -12.68
CA GLU A 130 -19.86 6.95 -11.59
C GLU A 130 -19.28 5.82 -10.73
N GLU A 131 -18.28 5.09 -11.24
CA GLU A 131 -17.61 4.00 -10.53
C GLU A 131 -16.44 4.47 -9.64
N GLY A 132 -16.09 5.75 -9.68
CA GLY A 132 -15.12 6.42 -8.80
C GLY A 132 -13.64 6.27 -9.18
N PHE A 133 -12.77 6.98 -8.45
CA PHE A 133 -11.33 7.04 -8.71
C PHE A 133 -10.63 5.66 -8.78
N ASP A 134 -11.09 4.69 -7.99
CA ASP A 134 -10.47 3.36 -7.89
C ASP A 134 -10.61 2.55 -9.20
N ARG A 135 -11.42 3.00 -10.16
CA ARG A 135 -11.55 2.40 -11.51
C ARG A 135 -10.65 3.04 -12.55
N LEU A 136 -10.04 4.19 -12.25
CA LEU A 136 -9.07 4.81 -13.15
C LEU A 136 -7.84 3.92 -13.28
N ASP A 137 -7.41 3.67 -14.53
CA ASP A 137 -6.26 2.81 -14.80
C ASP A 137 -4.99 3.31 -14.09
N ILE A 138 -4.79 4.64 -14.03
CA ILE A 138 -3.67 5.24 -13.30
C ILE A 138 -3.70 4.95 -11.80
N ALA A 139 -4.88 4.98 -11.17
CA ALA A 139 -5.02 4.65 -9.75
C ALA A 139 -4.73 3.16 -9.52
N ARG A 140 -5.30 2.28 -10.35
CA ARG A 140 -5.05 0.83 -10.28
C ARG A 140 -3.57 0.49 -10.44
N GLU A 141 -2.88 1.16 -11.35
CA GLU A 141 -1.45 0.95 -11.56
C GLU A 141 -0.62 1.44 -10.36
N LEU A 142 -0.95 2.61 -9.78
CA LEU A 142 -0.30 3.08 -8.55
C LEU A 142 -0.46 2.07 -7.41
N PHE A 143 -1.66 1.52 -7.22
CA PHE A 143 -1.93 0.50 -6.21
C PHE A 143 -1.15 -0.80 -6.48
N ARG A 144 -1.14 -1.28 -7.73
CA ARG A 144 -0.40 -2.48 -8.13
C ARG A 144 1.09 -2.33 -7.85
N GLN A 145 1.69 -1.20 -8.24
CA GLN A 145 3.10 -0.92 -7.99
C GLN A 145 3.41 -0.82 -6.50
N ARG A 146 2.51 -0.22 -5.71
CA ARG A 146 2.61 -0.18 -4.24
C ARG A 146 2.65 -1.60 -3.65
N GLN A 147 1.73 -2.48 -4.06
CA GLN A 147 1.70 -3.87 -3.59
C GLN A 147 3.00 -4.61 -3.92
N LEU A 148 3.51 -4.47 -5.14
CA LEU A 148 4.78 -5.08 -5.52
C LEU A 148 5.97 -4.56 -4.70
N ALA A 149 5.99 -3.26 -4.40
CA ALA A 149 7.02 -2.64 -3.58
C ALA A 149 6.94 -3.13 -2.12
N GLN A 150 5.74 -3.21 -1.55
CA GLN A 150 5.48 -3.76 -0.22
C GLN A 150 5.92 -5.23 -0.13
N ASP A 151 5.51 -6.07 -1.08
CA ASP A 151 5.90 -7.47 -1.15
C ASP A 151 7.42 -7.64 -1.19
N LYS A 152 8.10 -6.81 -1.99
CA LYS A 152 9.56 -6.81 -2.08
C LYS A 152 10.18 -6.41 -0.74
N TYR A 153 9.67 -5.36 -0.09
CA TYR A 153 10.18 -4.90 1.19
C TYR A 153 10.01 -5.96 2.30
N ILE A 154 8.83 -6.58 2.38
CA ILE A 154 8.55 -7.67 3.33
C ILE A 154 9.46 -8.86 3.06
N ARG A 155 9.70 -9.25 1.80
CA ARG A 155 10.65 -10.32 1.46
C ARG A 155 12.07 -10.03 1.98
N GLU A 156 12.51 -8.78 1.91
CA GLU A 156 13.83 -8.37 2.41
C GLU A 156 13.89 -8.43 3.95
N ILE A 157 12.83 -7.99 4.65
CA ILE A 157 12.71 -8.15 6.12
C ILE A 157 12.73 -9.63 6.51
N VAL A 158 11.98 -10.48 5.79
CA VAL A 158 11.94 -11.93 6.04
C VAL A 158 13.29 -12.58 5.84
N ALA A 159 14.05 -12.16 4.82
CA ALA A 159 15.40 -12.66 4.60
C ALA A 159 16.31 -12.34 5.79
N GLU A 160 16.23 -11.13 6.33
CA GLU A 160 16.98 -10.70 7.53
C GLU A 160 16.57 -11.47 8.79
N LEU A 161 15.31 -11.90 8.90
CA LEU A 161 14.80 -12.70 10.02
C LEU A 161 15.12 -14.21 9.92
N GLY A 162 15.91 -14.63 8.94
CA GLY A 162 16.33 -16.04 8.74
C GLY A 162 15.60 -16.77 7.61
N GLY A 163 14.78 -16.05 6.83
CA GLY A 163 14.15 -16.56 5.62
C GLY A 163 13.08 -17.64 5.85
N ARG A 164 12.69 -18.33 4.77
CA ARG A 164 11.60 -19.34 4.80
C ARG A 164 11.88 -20.52 5.73
N ARG A 165 13.15 -20.86 5.98
CA ARG A 165 13.55 -21.96 6.87
C ARG A 165 13.25 -21.66 8.34
N ALA A 166 13.10 -20.37 8.69
CA ALA A 166 12.77 -19.91 10.03
C ALA A 166 11.26 -19.64 10.22
N SER A 167 10.38 -20.14 9.34
CA SER A 167 8.93 -19.84 9.36
C SER A 167 8.24 -20.11 10.71
N ASN A 168 8.69 -21.13 11.44
CA ASN A 168 8.17 -21.52 12.75
C ASN A 168 8.97 -20.92 13.92
N LYS A 169 10.08 -20.23 13.65
CA LYS A 169 10.88 -19.58 14.68
C LYS A 169 10.09 -18.41 15.26
N CYS A 170 10.07 -18.30 16.59
CA CYS A 170 9.51 -17.14 17.26
C CYS A 170 10.44 -15.94 17.09
N ILE A 171 9.86 -14.82 16.65
CA ILE A 171 10.54 -13.54 16.42
C ILE A 171 10.13 -12.58 17.52
N SER A 172 11.12 -12.04 18.24
CA SER A 172 10.88 -10.99 19.24
C SER A 172 10.79 -9.61 18.60
N VAL A 173 10.28 -8.63 19.35
CA VAL A 173 10.25 -7.23 18.92
C VAL A 173 11.65 -6.73 18.55
N ASP A 174 12.68 -7.06 19.34
CA ASP A 174 14.07 -6.64 19.05
C ASP A 174 14.62 -7.23 17.75
N ASN A 175 14.21 -8.45 17.39
CA ASN A 175 14.60 -9.04 16.11
C ASN A 175 13.97 -8.26 14.95
N LEU A 176 12.68 -7.89 15.06
CA LEU A 176 12.00 -7.11 14.03
C LEU A 176 12.52 -5.68 13.94
N LYS A 177 12.77 -4.99 15.08
CA LYS A 177 13.42 -3.67 15.13
C LYS A 177 14.74 -3.68 14.37
N ARG A 178 15.59 -4.67 14.66
CA ARG A 178 16.89 -4.83 14.00
C ARG A 178 16.73 -5.07 12.50
N ALA A 179 15.80 -5.92 12.10
CA ALA A 179 15.53 -6.19 10.69
C ALA A 179 15.08 -4.93 9.93
N PHE A 180 14.17 -4.13 10.51
CA PHE A 180 13.78 -2.83 9.95
C PHE A 180 14.97 -1.89 9.82
N ALA A 181 15.76 -1.71 10.87
CA ALA A 181 16.91 -0.81 10.86
C ALA A 181 17.98 -1.20 9.82
N ILE A 182 18.18 -2.50 9.58
CA ILE A 182 19.11 -3.01 8.56
C ILE A 182 18.57 -2.80 7.15
N VAL A 183 17.30 -3.15 6.94
CA VAL A 183 16.69 -3.16 5.60
C VAL A 183 16.28 -1.74 5.15
N ASP A 184 15.93 -0.86 6.08
CA ASP A 184 15.50 0.52 5.82
C ASP A 184 16.06 1.49 6.86
N PRO A 185 17.34 1.90 6.75
CA PRO A 185 17.95 2.79 7.73
C PRO A 185 17.32 4.19 7.83
N ALA A 186 16.46 4.56 6.87
CA ALA A 186 15.76 5.84 6.87
C ALA A 186 14.44 5.79 7.65
N ILE A 187 14.00 4.62 8.12
CA ILE A 187 12.77 4.52 8.91
C ILE A 187 12.94 5.22 10.26
N ASP A 188 12.03 6.14 10.56
CA ASP A 188 11.99 6.80 11.86
C ASP A 188 11.38 5.90 12.94
N HIS A 189 11.59 6.26 14.20
CA HIS A 189 11.14 5.49 15.35
C HIS A 189 9.61 5.38 15.45
N ILE A 190 8.87 6.42 15.05
CA ILE A 190 7.40 6.47 15.13
C ILE A 190 6.81 5.45 14.15
N ARG A 191 7.27 5.48 12.90
CA ARG A 191 6.83 4.56 11.85
C ARG A 191 7.27 3.14 12.13
N MET A 192 8.49 2.93 12.63
CA MET A 192 8.95 1.61 13.03
C MET A 192 8.08 1.03 14.14
N GLU A 193 7.80 1.79 15.20
CA GLU A 193 6.94 1.36 16.30
C GLU A 193 5.54 1.00 15.82
N ARG A 194 4.90 1.86 15.02
CA ARG A 194 3.58 1.59 14.43
C ARG A 194 3.57 0.25 13.66
N ASN A 195 4.59 0.02 12.83
CA ASN A 195 4.71 -1.21 12.05
C ASN A 195 4.90 -2.45 12.96
N ILE A 196 5.65 -2.32 14.04
CA ILE A 196 5.85 -3.39 15.03
C ILE A 196 4.55 -3.70 15.74
N ARG A 197 3.85 -2.69 16.27
CA ARG A 197 2.56 -2.87 16.95
C ARG A 197 1.54 -3.55 16.05
N TRP A 198 1.50 -3.15 14.78
CA TRP A 198 0.70 -3.83 13.76
C TRP A 198 1.10 -5.31 13.58
N ALA A 199 2.39 -5.59 13.39
CA ALA A 199 2.90 -6.94 13.16
C ALA A 199 2.66 -7.90 14.34
N PHE A 200 2.70 -7.39 15.57
CA PHE A 200 2.43 -8.17 16.78
C PHE A 200 0.95 -8.17 17.18
N SER A 201 0.13 -7.32 16.57
CA SER A 201 -1.28 -7.10 16.92
C SER A 201 -1.45 -6.68 18.38
N ASP A 202 -0.57 -5.80 18.85
CA ASP A 202 -0.58 -5.25 20.21
C ASP A 202 -0.37 -3.74 20.15
N GLN A 203 -1.42 -2.99 20.48
CA GLN A 203 -1.43 -1.53 20.42
C GLN A 203 -1.12 -0.87 21.78
N THR A 204 -1.13 -1.63 22.87
CA THR A 204 -1.24 -1.07 24.23
C THR A 204 -0.08 -1.43 25.13
N SER A 205 0.51 -2.62 24.95
CA SER A 205 1.61 -3.06 25.81
C SER A 205 2.89 -2.28 25.54
N GLU A 206 3.77 -2.25 26.53
CA GLU A 206 5.15 -1.83 26.32
C GLU A 206 5.83 -2.73 25.29
N LEU A 207 6.57 -2.16 24.34
CA LEU A 207 7.15 -2.94 23.24
C LEU A 207 8.04 -4.09 23.71
N ASN A 208 8.71 -3.91 24.86
CA ASN A 208 9.62 -4.91 25.42
C ASN A 208 8.90 -6.05 26.16
N SER A 209 7.60 -5.90 26.46
CA SER A 209 6.79 -6.93 27.11
C SER A 209 5.98 -7.78 26.11
N ILE A 210 5.99 -7.41 24.82
CA ILE A 210 5.27 -8.15 23.78
C ILE A 210 5.93 -9.52 23.57
N SER A 211 5.13 -10.58 23.68
CA SER A 211 5.60 -11.95 23.52
C SER A 211 6.02 -12.25 22.07
N PRO A 212 7.13 -12.98 21.85
CA PRO A 212 7.55 -13.42 20.52
C PRO A 212 6.50 -14.25 19.80
N ILE A 213 6.35 -14.06 18.49
CA ILE A 213 5.38 -14.80 17.64
C ILE A 213 6.08 -15.52 16.48
N PRO A 214 5.50 -16.60 15.92
CA PRO A 214 6.07 -17.27 14.77
C PRO A 214 6.25 -16.34 13.56
N LEU A 215 7.38 -16.45 12.86
CA LEU A 215 7.69 -15.64 11.67
C LEU A 215 6.56 -15.69 10.63
N ARG A 216 5.96 -16.86 10.38
CA ARG A 216 4.82 -17.00 9.45
C ARG A 216 3.64 -16.08 9.79
N THR A 217 3.32 -15.94 11.07
CA THR A 217 2.22 -15.09 11.57
C THR A 217 2.58 -13.63 11.40
N LEU A 218 3.82 -13.27 11.76
CA LEU A 218 4.35 -11.93 11.61
C LEU A 218 4.35 -11.47 10.14
N VAL A 219 4.74 -12.34 9.21
CA VAL A 219 4.74 -12.06 7.77
C VAL A 219 3.33 -11.82 7.23
N ALA A 220 2.37 -12.67 7.60
CA ALA A 220 0.99 -12.50 7.19
C ALA A 220 0.44 -11.15 7.65
N ARG A 221 0.75 -10.74 8.89
CA ARG A 221 0.33 -9.45 9.44
C ARG A 221 1.03 -8.27 8.77
N LEU A 222 2.34 -8.34 8.51
CA LEU A 222 3.05 -7.30 7.75
C LEU A 222 2.45 -7.12 6.35
N ALA A 223 2.09 -8.22 5.67
CA ALA A 223 1.46 -8.17 4.35
C ALA A 223 0.05 -7.54 4.40
N ALA A 224 -0.64 -7.68 5.53
CA ALA A 224 -1.93 -7.06 5.77
C ALA A 224 -1.87 -5.58 6.18
N GLY A 225 -0.69 -5.05 6.52
CA GLY A 225 -0.53 -3.69 7.03
C GLY A 225 -0.26 -2.65 5.95
N ASN A 226 -0.26 -1.38 6.35
CA ASN A 226 0.32 -0.31 5.54
C ASN A 226 1.84 -0.24 5.77
N ILE A 227 2.56 -1.26 5.26
CA ILE A 227 4.00 -1.41 5.43
C ILE A 227 4.72 -1.06 4.14
N GLU A 228 5.42 0.09 4.16
CA GLU A 228 6.21 0.55 3.03
C GLU A 228 7.57 1.06 3.51
N ARG A 229 8.56 0.90 2.64
CA ARG A 229 9.91 1.40 2.81
C ARG A 229 9.93 2.93 2.73
N VAL A 230 10.70 3.56 3.60
CA VAL A 230 10.85 5.03 3.71
C VAL A 230 11.98 5.55 2.83
N GLY A 231 13.14 4.91 2.87
CA GLY A 231 14.34 5.38 2.16
C GLY A 231 14.81 4.46 1.05
N PRO A 232 15.79 4.92 0.25
CA PRO A 232 16.45 4.03 -0.70
C PRO A 232 17.13 2.89 0.06
N ARG A 233 17.18 1.71 -0.57
CA ARG A 233 17.87 0.56 -0.01
C ARG A 233 19.32 0.93 0.31
N TYR A 234 19.77 0.60 1.51
CA TYR A 234 21.18 0.73 1.86
C TYR A 234 22.02 -0.13 0.90
N LYS A 235 22.78 0.53 0.02
CA LYS A 235 23.81 -0.11 -0.78
C LYS A 235 25.02 -0.31 0.12
N GLY A 236 24.93 -1.26 1.06
CA GLY A 236 26.09 -1.68 1.82
C GLY A 236 27.16 -2.16 0.84
N MET A 237 28.32 -1.48 0.83
CA MET A 237 29.54 -1.97 0.18
C MET A 237 29.64 -3.48 0.42
N HIS A 238 29.75 -4.26 -0.65
CA HIS A 238 30.13 -5.66 -0.54
C HIS A 238 31.33 -5.74 0.41
N ARG A 239 31.13 -6.28 1.61
CA ARG A 239 32.24 -6.80 2.40
C ARG A 239 32.81 -7.93 1.56
N ARG A 240 33.77 -7.60 0.69
CA ARG A 240 34.73 -8.56 0.17
C ARG A 240 35.44 -9.09 1.41
N THR A 241 34.98 -10.22 1.91
CA THR A 241 35.75 -11.09 2.79
C THR A 241 37.00 -11.48 2.00
N PHE A 242 38.05 -10.69 2.14
CA PHE A 242 39.39 -11.15 1.83
C PHE A 242 39.76 -12.15 2.93
N TYR A 243 39.70 -13.44 2.59
CA TYR A 243 40.46 -14.44 3.33
C TYR A 243 41.94 -14.20 3.02
N LYS A 244 42.74 -14.01 4.08
CA LYS A 244 44.18 -14.23 4.06
C LYS A 244 44.45 -15.56 4.73
#